data_AF-A0A3G1B0L1-F1
#
_entry.id   AF-A0A3G1B0L1-F1
#
_cell.length_a   1.000
_cell.length_b   1.000
_cell.length_c   1.000
_cell.angle_alpha   90.00
_cell.angle_beta   90.00
_cell.angle_gamma   90.00
#
_symmetry.space_group_name_H-M   'P 1'
#
loop_
_entity.id
_entity.type
_entity.pdbx_description
1 polymer ?
#
loop_
_entity_poly.entity_id
_entity_poly.type
_entity_poly.pdbx_seq_one_letter_code
_entity_poly.pdbx_strand_id
1 'polypeptide(L)'
;MDDIKRKYVIPGDVITTGPYRAEENVHLFGDKIIATTVGISEIFDSGVRVIPLTGMYIPRIDDFIIGIVKSHTSLSWELNINSCYAGILPAADVFGRDFNPKVDDLTSRLKTGDLIAARVANSDRSRDPLITISDRDLGKIEDGELIKISPSKVPRLIGKRGSMIQTIEGATKAIITIGQNGFVVVSCDEPEGLLKAIEAIKMVEEQAHVPNLTEKIQQMLGSNSE
;
A
#
# COMPACT_ATOMS: atom_id res chain seq x y z
N MET A 1 21.34 7.44 -17.44
CA MET A 1 20.05 7.79 -16.79
C MET A 1 19.05 7.46 -17.86
N ASP A 2 18.51 6.25 -17.80
CA ASP A 2 17.74 5.69 -18.91
C ASP A 2 16.50 6.54 -19.16
N ASP A 3 16.26 6.87 -20.41
CA ASP A 3 15.24 7.83 -20.83
C ASP A 3 13.86 7.14 -20.74
N ILE A 4 13.30 7.09 -19.52
CA ILE A 4 11.99 6.46 -19.26
C ILE A 4 10.93 7.28 -19.98
N LYS A 5 10.49 6.79 -21.14
CA LYS A 5 9.47 7.46 -21.94
C LYS A 5 8.09 7.24 -21.32
N ARG A 6 7.54 8.30 -20.73
CA ARG A 6 6.21 8.30 -20.07
C ARG A 6 5.12 8.82 -20.99
N LYS A 7 3.99 8.12 -21.06
CA LYS A 7 2.82 8.53 -21.84
C LYS A 7 1.54 8.13 -21.10
N TYR A 8 0.51 8.97 -21.16
CA TYR A 8 -0.83 8.59 -20.72
C TYR A 8 -1.45 7.61 -21.72
N VAL A 9 -2.05 6.54 -21.20
CA VAL A 9 -2.64 5.47 -22.00
C VAL A 9 -4.01 5.09 -21.46
N ILE A 10 -4.86 4.63 -22.37
CA ILE A 10 -6.14 3.98 -22.06
C ILE A 10 -6.10 2.51 -22.50
N PRO A 11 -6.99 1.65 -21.97
CA PRO A 11 -7.08 0.27 -22.41
C PRO A 11 -7.27 0.18 -23.92
N GLY A 12 -6.46 -0.64 -24.59
CA GLY A 12 -6.47 -0.78 -26.05
C GLY A 12 -5.41 0.04 -26.77
N ASP A 13 -4.76 1.00 -26.12
CA ASP A 13 -3.66 1.76 -26.71
C ASP A 13 -2.43 0.88 -26.94
N VAL A 14 -1.83 1.01 -28.13
CA VAL A 14 -0.52 0.40 -28.43
C VAL A 14 0.57 1.27 -27.82
N ILE A 15 1.31 0.71 -26.86
CA ILE A 15 2.39 1.40 -26.17
C ILE A 15 3.66 1.39 -27.03
N THR A 16 4.05 0.19 -27.48
CA THR A 16 5.24 -0.02 -28.32
C THR A 16 5.13 -1.34 -29.08
N THR A 17 6.05 -1.53 -30.04
CA THR A 17 6.26 -2.74 -30.83
C THR A 17 7.72 -3.15 -30.73
N GLY A 18 8.00 -4.41 -30.38
CA GLY A 18 9.38 -4.90 -30.24
C GLY A 18 9.55 -6.02 -29.20
N PRO A 19 10.77 -6.53 -29.00
CA PRO A 19 11.07 -7.66 -28.12
C PRO A 19 11.11 -7.24 -26.64
N TYR A 20 10.13 -6.46 -26.18
CA TYR A 20 10.02 -6.07 -24.79
C TYR A 20 9.20 -7.09 -24.01
N ARG A 21 9.56 -7.30 -22.74
CA ARG A 21 8.77 -8.12 -21.84
C ARG A 21 7.51 -7.35 -21.42
N ALA A 22 6.36 -7.99 -21.59
CA ALA A 22 5.10 -7.51 -21.02
C ALA A 22 5.13 -7.74 -19.51
N GLU A 23 5.10 -6.66 -18.73
CA GLU A 23 5.02 -6.72 -17.26
C GLU A 23 3.60 -6.42 -16.77
N GLU A 24 3.41 -5.31 -16.06
CA GLU A 24 2.15 -5.00 -15.38
C GLU A 24 1.19 -4.19 -16.25
N ASN A 25 -0.07 -4.59 -16.21
CA ASN A 25 -1.18 -3.89 -16.88
C ASN A 25 -0.97 -3.68 -18.39
N VAL A 26 -0.25 -4.64 -18.99
CA VAL A 26 0.00 -4.72 -20.43
C VAL A 26 -0.24 -6.13 -20.93
N HIS A 27 -0.57 -6.25 -22.20
CA HIS A 27 -0.78 -7.53 -22.87
C HIS A 27 -0.01 -7.56 -24.19
N LEU A 28 0.72 -8.64 -24.45
CA LEU A 28 1.38 -8.88 -25.74
C LEU A 28 0.35 -9.48 -26.71
N PHE A 29 0.04 -8.75 -27.78
CA PHE A 29 -0.86 -9.20 -28.84
C PHE A 29 -0.10 -9.21 -30.17
N GLY A 30 0.34 -10.39 -30.60
CA GLY A 30 1.27 -10.51 -31.73
C GLY A 30 2.62 -9.90 -31.38
N ASP A 31 2.98 -8.82 -32.07
CA ASP A 31 4.20 -8.03 -31.89
C ASP A 31 3.97 -6.70 -31.14
N LYS A 32 2.72 -6.42 -30.76
CA LYS A 32 2.30 -5.17 -30.10
C LYS A 32 2.10 -5.37 -28.62
N ILE A 33 2.59 -4.42 -27.82
CA ILE A 33 2.28 -4.33 -26.40
C ILE A 33 1.15 -3.32 -26.23
N ILE A 34 0.02 -3.81 -25.71
CA ILE A 34 -1.22 -3.06 -25.56
C ILE A 34 -1.48 -2.79 -24.07
N ALA A 35 -1.91 -1.59 -23.73
CA ALA A 35 -2.33 -1.24 -22.38
C ALA A 35 -3.66 -1.93 -22.01
N THR A 36 -3.78 -2.43 -20.78
CA THR A 36 -5.03 -3.03 -20.27
C THR A 36 -5.75 -2.18 -19.23
N THR A 37 -5.11 -1.08 -18.77
CA THR A 37 -5.67 -0.16 -17.76
C THR A 37 -5.44 1.29 -18.16
N VAL A 38 -6.19 2.21 -17.54
CA VAL A 38 -5.95 3.65 -17.66
C VAL A 38 -4.77 4.03 -16.76
N GLY A 39 -3.74 4.62 -17.34
CA GLY A 39 -2.49 4.81 -16.59
C GLY A 39 -1.42 5.62 -17.29
N ILE A 40 -0.22 5.58 -16.71
CA ILE A 40 1.01 6.10 -17.29
C ILE A 40 1.86 4.91 -17.72
N SER A 41 2.11 4.77 -19.02
CA SER A 41 3.03 3.74 -19.53
C SER A 41 4.47 4.13 -19.24
N GLU A 42 5.26 3.17 -18.80
CA GLU A 42 6.72 3.28 -18.65
C GLU A 42 7.39 2.21 -19.50
N ILE A 43 8.34 2.64 -20.34
CA ILE A 43 9.22 1.77 -21.11
C ILE A 43 10.62 1.89 -20.50
N PHE A 44 11.22 0.76 -20.17
CA PHE A 44 12.60 0.64 -19.70
C PHE A 44 13.26 -0.59 -20.33
N ASP A 45 14.57 -0.75 -20.16
CA ASP A 45 15.36 -1.73 -20.92
C ASP A 45 14.87 -3.18 -20.77
N SER A 46 14.30 -3.55 -19.63
CA SER A 46 13.85 -4.92 -19.36
C SER A 46 12.36 -5.17 -19.63
N GLY A 47 11.55 -4.15 -19.93
CA GLY A 47 10.11 -4.36 -20.06
C GLY A 47 9.26 -3.11 -20.25
N VAL A 48 7.96 -3.35 -20.38
CA VAL A 48 6.93 -2.32 -20.48
C VAL A 48 5.87 -2.58 -19.42
N ARG A 49 5.48 -1.53 -18.70
CA ARG A 49 4.40 -1.58 -17.72
C ARG A 49 3.52 -0.34 -17.81
N VAL A 50 2.31 -0.44 -17.26
CA VAL A 50 1.44 0.72 -17.06
C VAL A 50 1.17 0.89 -15.57
N ILE A 51 1.52 2.06 -15.04
CA ILE A 51 1.18 2.47 -13.68
C ILE A 51 -0.28 2.92 -13.69
N PRO A 52 -1.19 2.21 -13.01
CA PRO A 52 -2.61 2.55 -13.03
C PRO A 52 -2.87 3.85 -12.27
N LEU A 53 -3.74 4.71 -12.82
CA LEU A 53 -4.19 5.93 -12.13
C LEU A 53 -5.33 5.67 -11.14
N THR A 54 -6.01 4.53 -11.30
CA THR A 54 -7.16 4.09 -10.50
C THR A 54 -7.14 2.57 -10.37
N GLY A 55 -7.68 2.03 -9.28
CA GLY A 55 -7.85 0.59 -9.12
C GLY A 55 -7.77 0.14 -7.67
N MET A 56 -8.07 -1.14 -7.46
CA MET A 56 -7.82 -1.80 -6.19
C MET A 56 -6.36 -2.20 -6.06
N TYR A 57 -5.91 -2.39 -4.83
CA TYR A 57 -4.60 -2.95 -4.54
C TYR A 57 -4.54 -4.40 -5.05
N ILE A 58 -3.45 -4.73 -5.74
CA ILE A 58 -3.14 -6.11 -6.15
C ILE A 58 -1.88 -6.50 -5.36
N PRO A 59 -1.96 -7.49 -4.46
CA PRO A 59 -0.84 -7.91 -3.64
C PRO A 59 0.38 -8.32 -4.46
N ARG A 60 1.56 -7.87 -4.05
CA ARG A 60 2.84 -8.32 -4.60
C ARG A 60 3.71 -8.83 -3.48
N ILE A 61 4.60 -9.76 -3.81
CA ILE A 61 5.58 -10.30 -2.86
C ILE A 61 6.39 -9.14 -2.29
N ASP A 62 6.65 -9.19 -0.99
CA ASP A 62 7.37 -8.20 -0.19
C ASP A 62 6.68 -6.85 0.05
N ASP A 63 5.46 -6.65 -0.48
CA ASP A 63 4.68 -5.44 -0.18
C ASP A 63 4.39 -5.37 1.33
N PHE A 64 4.74 -4.23 1.92
CA PHE A 64 4.31 -3.88 3.28
C PHE A 64 2.86 -3.41 3.24
N ILE A 65 2.01 -4.01 4.08
CA ILE A 65 0.57 -3.77 4.13
C ILE A 65 0.08 -3.70 5.56
N ILE A 66 -1.07 -3.05 5.73
CA ILE A 66 -1.82 -3.07 6.99
C ILE A 66 -3.07 -3.91 6.76
N GLY A 67 -3.36 -4.85 7.65
CA GLY A 67 -4.54 -5.72 7.58
C GLY A 67 -5.44 -5.53 8.80
N ILE A 68 -6.74 -5.77 8.62
CA ILE A 68 -7.71 -5.82 9.72
C ILE A 68 -8.15 -7.28 9.89
N VAL A 69 -8.04 -7.85 11.07
CA VAL A 69 -8.52 -9.22 11.33
C VAL A 69 -10.03 -9.28 11.13
N LYS A 70 -10.49 -10.08 10.16
CA LYS A 70 -11.92 -10.32 9.92
C LYS A 70 -12.40 -11.54 10.69
N SER A 71 -11.68 -12.64 10.53
CA SER A 71 -12.04 -13.93 11.07
C SER A 71 -10.77 -14.74 11.36
N HIS A 72 -10.94 -15.89 12.00
CA HIS A 72 -9.87 -16.85 12.16
C HIS A 72 -10.43 -18.27 12.02
N THR A 73 -9.56 -19.16 11.55
CA THR A 73 -9.76 -20.60 11.57
C THR A 73 -8.91 -21.20 12.69
N SER A 74 -8.87 -22.52 12.83
CA SER A 74 -7.97 -23.17 13.79
C SER A 74 -6.49 -23.05 13.45
N LEU A 75 -6.14 -22.63 12.22
CA LEU A 75 -4.75 -22.65 11.72
C LEU A 75 -4.27 -21.31 11.16
N SER A 76 -5.15 -20.34 10.99
CA SER A 76 -4.82 -19.05 10.37
C SER A 76 -5.82 -17.96 10.72
N TRP A 77 -5.39 -16.71 10.59
CA TRP A 77 -6.29 -15.56 10.53
C TRP A 77 -6.57 -15.17 9.09
N GLU A 78 -7.79 -14.71 8.86
CA GLU A 78 -8.21 -14.08 7.62
C GLU A 78 -8.27 -12.56 7.86
N LEU A 79 -7.50 -11.82 7.06
CA LEU A 79 -7.37 -10.38 7.17
C LEU A 79 -7.99 -9.68 5.96
N ASN A 80 -8.67 -8.58 6.23
CA ASN A 80 -8.99 -7.59 5.21
C ASN A 80 -7.75 -6.77 4.87
N ILE A 81 -7.23 -6.94 3.66
CA ILE A 81 -6.06 -6.21 3.16
C ILE A 81 -6.43 -5.15 2.11
N ASN A 82 -7.70 -4.71 2.04
CA ASN A 82 -8.17 -3.71 1.06
C ASN A 82 -7.91 -4.09 -0.41
N SER A 83 -7.99 -5.38 -0.71
CA SER A 83 -7.77 -5.95 -2.04
C SER A 83 -8.99 -6.77 -2.46
N CYS A 84 -9.01 -7.29 -3.69
CA CYS A 84 -10.02 -8.28 -4.10
C CYS A 84 -9.80 -9.67 -3.47
N TYR A 85 -8.64 -9.89 -2.84
CA TYR A 85 -8.27 -11.10 -2.12
C TYR A 85 -8.22 -10.87 -0.61
N ALA A 86 -8.43 -11.92 0.16
CA ALA A 86 -8.22 -11.90 1.61
C ALA A 86 -6.76 -12.21 1.94
N GLY A 87 -6.18 -11.58 2.95
CA GLY A 87 -4.84 -11.93 3.43
C GLY A 87 -4.91 -13.09 4.41
N ILE A 88 -4.14 -14.16 4.17
CA ILE A 88 -4.10 -15.31 5.07
C ILE A 88 -2.82 -15.27 5.89
N LEU A 89 -2.97 -15.10 7.22
CA LEU A 89 -1.86 -15.13 8.17
C LEU A 89 -1.80 -16.50 8.86
N PRO A 90 -0.78 -17.33 8.61
CA PRO A 90 -0.63 -18.62 9.28
C PRO A 90 -0.39 -18.45 10.78
N ALA A 91 -0.98 -19.33 11.60
CA ALA A 91 -0.72 -19.36 13.05
C ALA A 91 0.76 -19.60 13.38
N ALA A 92 1.45 -20.40 12.56
CA ALA A 92 2.88 -20.68 12.72
C ALA A 92 3.76 -19.41 12.62
N ASP A 93 3.33 -18.40 11.87
CA ASP A 93 4.09 -17.13 11.74
C ASP A 93 3.98 -16.24 12.99
N VAL A 94 2.96 -16.49 13.82
CA VAL A 94 2.67 -15.72 15.06
C VAL A 94 3.16 -16.45 16.31
N PHE A 95 2.91 -17.76 16.38
CA PHE A 95 3.27 -18.61 17.52
C PHE A 95 4.64 -19.27 17.36
N GLY A 96 5.22 -19.25 16.16
CA GLY A 96 6.46 -19.96 15.85
C GLY A 96 6.27 -21.46 15.63
N ARG A 97 7.38 -22.22 15.65
CA ARG A 97 7.40 -23.66 15.32
C ARG A 97 6.68 -24.55 16.32
N ASP A 98 6.40 -24.05 17.53
CA ASP A 98 5.78 -24.82 18.61
C ASP A 98 4.25 -24.68 18.65
N PHE A 99 3.65 -24.06 17.62
CA PHE A 99 2.21 -23.87 17.53
C PHE A 99 1.44 -25.20 17.61
N ASN A 100 0.55 -25.29 18.60
CA ASN A 100 -0.34 -26.43 18.77
C ASN A 100 -1.81 -25.98 18.79
N PRO A 101 -2.61 -26.30 17.75
CA PRO A 101 -4.02 -25.91 17.65
C PRO A 101 -4.92 -26.39 18.80
N LYS A 102 -4.48 -27.38 19.59
CA LYS A 102 -5.22 -27.92 20.73
C LYS A 102 -4.95 -27.18 22.04
N VAL A 103 -3.87 -26.40 22.10
CA VAL A 103 -3.38 -25.74 23.32
C VAL A 103 -3.41 -24.22 23.13
N ASP A 104 -3.01 -23.75 21.96
CA ASP A 104 -2.90 -22.34 21.65
C ASP A 104 -4.23 -21.80 21.11
N ASP A 105 -4.83 -20.88 21.85
CA ASP A 105 -5.99 -20.12 21.39
C ASP A 105 -5.53 -18.94 20.54
N LEU A 106 -5.89 -18.92 19.26
CA LEU A 106 -5.56 -17.83 18.34
C LEU A 106 -6.11 -16.47 18.83
N THR A 107 -7.27 -16.47 19.50
CA THR A 107 -7.87 -15.22 19.98
C THR A 107 -7.11 -14.56 21.12
N SER A 108 -6.18 -15.29 21.75
CA SER A 108 -5.28 -14.74 22.78
C SER A 108 -4.29 -13.72 22.23
N ARG A 109 -3.90 -13.86 20.95
CA ARG A 109 -2.91 -13.00 20.29
C ARG A 109 -3.56 -11.92 19.43
N LEU A 110 -4.52 -12.33 18.59
CA LEU A 110 -5.15 -11.45 17.60
C LEU A 110 -6.66 -11.71 17.60
N LYS A 111 -7.42 -10.64 17.80
CA LYS A 111 -8.88 -10.64 17.84
C LYS A 111 -9.46 -10.01 16.58
N THR A 112 -10.71 -10.34 16.27
CA THR A 112 -11.45 -9.67 15.20
C THR A 112 -11.48 -8.16 15.43
N GLY A 113 -11.12 -7.40 14.40
CA GLY A 113 -10.98 -5.94 14.45
C GLY A 113 -9.57 -5.43 14.72
N ASP A 114 -8.65 -6.27 15.19
CA ASP A 114 -7.27 -5.86 15.42
C ASP A 114 -6.57 -5.45 14.10
N LEU A 115 -5.72 -4.44 14.19
CA LEU A 115 -4.87 -3.96 13.09
C LEU A 115 -3.51 -4.65 13.13
N ILE A 116 -3.02 -5.07 11.98
CA ILE A 116 -1.76 -5.81 11.85
C ILE A 116 -0.92 -5.19 10.75
N ALA A 117 0.32 -4.82 11.06
CA ALA A 117 1.36 -4.54 10.09
C ALA A 117 1.98 -5.87 9.62
N ALA A 118 1.93 -6.15 8.33
CA ALA A 118 2.38 -7.41 7.76
C ALA A 118 3.09 -7.19 6.41
N ARG A 119 3.81 -8.21 5.95
CA ARG A 119 4.33 -8.29 4.57
C ARG A 119 3.64 -9.41 3.81
N VAL A 120 3.52 -9.24 2.51
CA VAL A 120 3.06 -10.31 1.60
C VAL A 120 4.21 -11.29 1.38
N ALA A 121 4.12 -12.49 1.97
CA ALA A 121 5.14 -13.53 1.83
C ALA A 121 5.02 -14.27 0.49
N ASN A 122 3.79 -14.47 0.01
CA ASN A 122 3.55 -15.12 -1.27
C ASN A 122 2.24 -14.62 -1.89
N SER A 123 2.27 -14.37 -3.19
CA SER A 123 1.08 -14.08 -3.99
C SER A 123 1.21 -14.70 -5.37
N ASP A 124 0.40 -15.73 -5.63
CA ASP A 124 0.09 -16.24 -6.96
C ASP A 124 -1.39 -15.94 -7.22
N ARG A 125 -1.73 -15.15 -8.25
CA ARG A 125 -3.09 -14.61 -8.50
C ARG A 125 -4.22 -15.68 -8.60
N SER A 126 -3.89 -16.96 -8.48
CA SER A 126 -4.75 -18.13 -8.38
C SER A 126 -5.31 -18.38 -6.96
N ARG A 127 -4.69 -17.84 -5.91
CA ARG A 127 -5.08 -18.05 -4.51
C ARG A 127 -5.03 -16.75 -3.71
N ASP A 128 -5.65 -16.79 -2.54
CA ASP A 128 -5.50 -15.72 -1.56
C ASP A 128 -4.03 -15.59 -1.11
N PRO A 129 -3.49 -14.36 -1.02
CA PRO A 129 -2.10 -14.12 -0.65
C PRO A 129 -1.80 -14.58 0.78
N LEU A 130 -0.62 -15.19 0.94
CA LEU A 130 -0.06 -15.48 2.25
C LEU A 130 0.66 -14.25 2.77
N ILE A 131 0.35 -13.87 4.00
CA ILE A 131 0.98 -12.74 4.67
C ILE A 131 1.74 -13.24 5.90
N THR A 132 2.80 -12.52 6.26
CA THR A 132 3.66 -12.85 7.39
C THR A 132 3.86 -11.65 8.30
N ILE A 133 4.09 -11.92 9.59
CA ILE A 133 4.51 -10.94 10.59
C ILE A 133 5.87 -11.30 11.21
N SER A 134 6.58 -12.28 10.65
CA SER A 134 7.83 -12.80 11.24
C SER A 134 9.05 -11.93 10.94
N ASP A 135 8.92 -10.92 10.09
CA ASP A 135 9.99 -9.96 9.76
C ASP A 135 10.04 -8.81 10.78
N ARG A 136 11.09 -7.99 10.72
CA ARG A 136 11.28 -6.84 11.61
C ARG A 136 10.19 -5.78 11.38
N ASP A 137 9.82 -5.12 12.48
CA ASP A 137 8.83 -4.01 12.51
C ASP A 137 7.43 -4.40 12.04
N LEU A 138 7.10 -5.70 12.11
CA LEU A 138 5.77 -6.24 11.86
C LEU A 138 5.11 -6.70 13.16
N GLY A 139 3.78 -6.83 13.13
CA GLY A 139 3.00 -7.29 14.26
C GLY A 139 1.70 -6.52 14.45
N LYS A 140 1.12 -6.65 15.63
CA LYS A 140 -0.09 -5.94 16.00
C LYS A 140 0.20 -4.45 16.17
N ILE A 141 -0.69 -3.62 15.63
CA ILE A 141 -0.69 -2.17 15.85
C ILE A 141 -1.62 -1.91 17.03
N GLU A 142 -1.05 -1.44 18.16
CA GLU A 142 -1.81 -1.23 19.40
C GLU A 142 -2.60 0.09 19.38
N ASP A 143 -2.00 1.16 18.83
CA ASP A 143 -2.57 2.51 18.87
C ASP A 143 -2.51 3.21 17.51
N GLY A 144 -3.52 4.06 17.24
CA GLY A 144 -3.60 4.92 16.07
C GLY A 144 -4.97 4.88 15.39
N GLU A 145 -5.21 5.87 14.52
CA GLU A 145 -6.43 5.95 13.71
C GLU A 145 -6.17 5.39 12.30
N LEU A 146 -7.01 4.44 11.89
CA LEU A 146 -6.95 3.87 10.54
C LEU A 146 -7.66 4.78 9.54
N ILE A 147 -6.91 5.24 8.56
CA ILE A 147 -7.39 5.99 7.40
C ILE A 147 -7.28 5.09 6.17
N LYS A 148 -8.32 5.08 5.36
CA LYS A 148 -8.33 4.42 4.06
C LYS A 148 -8.16 5.46 2.96
N ILE A 149 -7.15 5.26 2.11
CA ILE A 149 -6.94 6.01 0.87
C ILE A 149 -6.94 5.06 -0.33
N SER A 150 -7.12 5.60 -1.53
CA SER A 150 -6.90 4.82 -2.75
C SER A 150 -5.44 4.36 -2.86
N PRO A 151 -5.18 3.06 -3.13
CA PRO A 151 -3.82 2.53 -3.32
C PRO A 151 -3.02 3.28 -4.40
N SER A 152 -3.70 3.76 -5.43
CA SER A 152 -3.11 4.59 -6.50
C SER A 152 -2.49 5.90 -6.02
N LYS A 153 -2.93 6.40 -4.85
CA LYS A 153 -2.45 7.66 -4.25
C LYS A 153 -1.36 7.45 -3.21
N VAL A 154 -1.07 6.20 -2.80
CA VAL A 154 -0.01 5.88 -1.83
C VAL A 154 1.35 6.45 -2.25
N PRO A 155 1.85 6.26 -3.50
CA PRO A 155 3.13 6.83 -3.90
C PRO A 155 3.15 8.37 -3.86
N ARG A 156 1.99 9.01 -4.09
CA ARG A 156 1.86 10.46 -4.03
C ARG A 156 1.94 10.95 -2.58
N LEU A 157 1.28 10.26 -1.65
CA LEU A 157 1.35 10.55 -0.22
C LEU A 157 2.78 10.38 0.34
N ILE A 158 3.50 9.36 -0.10
CA ILE A 158 4.93 9.19 0.24
C ILE A 158 5.73 10.38 -0.29
N GLY A 159 5.46 10.78 -1.53
CA GLY A 159 6.21 11.82 -2.20
C GLY A 159 7.60 11.34 -2.63
N LYS A 160 8.34 12.21 -3.32
CA LYS A 160 9.65 11.84 -3.87
C LYS A 160 10.64 11.63 -2.72
N ARG A 161 11.13 10.40 -2.56
CA ARG A 161 12.02 9.99 -1.45
C ARG A 161 11.41 10.20 -0.05
N GLY A 162 10.08 10.13 0.09
CA GLY A 162 9.42 10.29 1.39
C GLY A 162 9.21 11.73 1.85
N SER A 163 9.48 12.73 1.00
CA SER A 163 9.47 14.14 1.41
C SER A 163 8.11 14.63 1.93
N MET A 164 7.00 14.09 1.41
CA MET A 164 5.66 14.54 1.79
C MET A 164 5.28 14.01 3.17
N ILE A 165 5.54 12.73 3.45
CA ILE A 165 5.31 12.17 4.79
C ILE A 165 6.16 12.88 5.83
N GLN A 166 7.46 13.04 5.57
CA GLN A 166 8.38 13.71 6.50
C GLN A 166 7.92 15.14 6.83
N THR A 167 7.32 15.84 5.87
CA THR A 167 6.74 17.17 6.09
C THR A 167 5.54 17.10 7.02
N ILE A 168 4.63 16.15 6.81
CA ILE A 168 3.44 15.98 7.65
C ILE A 168 3.87 15.55 9.06
N GLU A 169 4.67 14.50 9.19
CA GLU A 169 5.19 14.00 10.47
C GLU A 169 5.97 15.07 11.22
N GLY A 170 6.82 15.84 10.54
CA GLY A 170 7.59 16.92 11.15
C GLY A 170 6.72 18.07 11.67
N ALA A 171 5.62 18.40 11.00
CA ALA A 171 4.74 19.49 11.39
C ALA A 171 3.70 19.08 12.45
N THR A 172 3.23 17.83 12.43
CA THR A 172 2.20 17.33 13.36
C THR A 172 2.75 16.51 14.52
N LYS A 173 4.02 16.11 14.46
CA LYS A 173 4.66 15.10 15.34
C LYS A 173 3.92 13.76 15.36
N ALA A 174 3.06 13.49 14.38
CA ALA A 174 2.40 12.20 14.23
C ALA A 174 3.36 11.19 13.59
N ILE A 175 3.20 9.92 13.95
CA ILE A 175 3.84 8.77 13.33
C ILE A 175 2.86 8.20 12.30
N ILE A 176 3.28 8.10 11.04
CA ILE A 176 2.41 7.67 9.95
C ILE A 176 2.93 6.37 9.34
N THR A 177 2.19 5.28 9.56
CA THR A 177 2.50 3.96 8.99
C THR A 177 1.64 3.74 7.75
N ILE A 178 2.26 3.50 6.59
CA ILE A 178 1.57 3.42 5.30
C ILE A 178 1.74 2.04 4.67
N GLY A 179 0.63 1.34 4.47
CA GLY A 179 0.58 0.13 3.66
C GLY A 179 0.42 0.44 2.17
N GLN A 180 1.06 -0.36 1.30
CA GLN A 180 0.88 -0.30 -0.16
C GLN A 180 -0.58 -0.55 -0.59
N ASN A 181 -1.35 -1.20 0.29
CA ASN A 181 -2.78 -1.43 0.11
C ASN A 181 -3.68 -0.23 0.40
N GLY A 182 -3.11 0.95 0.67
CA GLY A 182 -3.87 2.17 0.92
C GLY A 182 -4.50 2.25 2.31
N PHE A 183 -4.16 1.34 3.22
CA PHE A 183 -4.42 1.50 4.64
C PHE A 183 -3.26 2.27 5.27
N VAL A 184 -3.61 3.34 5.98
CA VAL A 184 -2.67 4.24 6.65
C VAL A 184 -3.08 4.31 8.10
N VAL A 185 -2.16 4.07 9.02
CA VAL A 185 -2.40 4.28 10.45
C VAL A 185 -1.63 5.49 10.91
N VAL A 186 -2.33 6.42 11.55
CA VAL A 186 -1.74 7.64 12.11
C VAL A 186 -1.83 7.55 13.64
N SER A 187 -0.69 7.61 14.30
CA SER A 187 -0.60 7.66 15.76
C SER A 187 0.05 8.96 16.20
N CYS A 188 -0.50 9.63 17.20
CA CYS A 188 0.04 10.89 17.72
C CYS A 188 -0.41 11.07 19.17
N ASP A 189 0.51 11.55 20.02
CA ASP A 189 0.21 11.86 21.42
C ASP A 189 -0.66 13.12 21.56
N GLU A 190 -0.54 14.07 20.62
CA GLU A 190 -1.28 15.33 20.61
C GLU A 190 -2.55 15.21 19.74
N PRO A 191 -3.77 15.35 20.30
CA PRO A 191 -5.01 15.20 19.54
C PRO A 191 -5.16 16.20 18.37
N GLU A 192 -4.64 17.41 18.53
CA GLU A 192 -4.65 18.42 17.47
C GLU A 192 -3.71 18.05 16.31
N GLY A 193 -2.55 17.47 16.63
CA GLY A 193 -1.60 16.93 15.64
C GLY A 193 -2.20 15.77 14.85
N LEU A 194 -2.91 14.87 15.53
CA LEU A 194 -3.64 13.76 14.90
C LEU A 194 -4.66 14.26 13.88
N LEU A 195 -5.52 15.22 14.27
CA LEU A 195 -6.54 15.77 13.38
C LEU A 195 -5.93 16.47 12.16
N LYS A 196 -4.89 17.27 12.36
CA LYS A 196 -4.18 17.94 11.25
C LYS A 196 -3.54 16.94 10.29
N ALA A 197 -2.96 15.86 10.80
CA ALA A 197 -2.37 14.79 9.98
C ALA A 197 -3.44 14.07 9.14
N ILE A 198 -4.58 13.73 9.75
CA ILE A 198 -5.72 13.11 9.04
C ILE A 198 -6.24 14.03 7.93
N GLU A 199 -6.41 15.32 8.22
CA GLU A 199 -6.89 16.30 7.25
C GLU A 199 -5.88 16.50 6.10
N ALA A 200 -4.58 16.55 6.40
CA ALA A 200 -3.54 16.63 5.39
C ALA A 200 -3.56 15.39 4.46
N ILE A 201 -3.70 14.18 5.01
CA ILE A 201 -3.78 12.94 4.23
C ILE A 201 -5.01 12.95 3.31
N LYS A 202 -6.17 13.38 3.81
CA LYS A 202 -7.40 13.50 2.99
C LYS A 202 -7.24 14.53 1.89
N MET A 203 -6.62 15.68 2.19
CA MET A 203 -6.31 16.70 1.19
C MET A 203 -5.39 16.17 0.09
N VAL A 204 -4.40 15.33 0.44
CA VAL A 204 -3.51 14.69 -0.53
C VAL A 204 -4.28 13.76 -1.46
N GLU A 205 -5.20 12.98 -0.92
CA GLU A 205 -6.03 12.06 -1.72
C GLU A 205 -6.87 12.82 -2.75
N GLU A 206 -7.56 13.88 -2.32
CA GLU A 206 -8.43 14.70 -3.19
C GLU A 206 -7.64 15.51 -4.22
N GLN A 207 -6.50 16.09 -3.82
CA GLN A 207 -5.75 17.04 -4.64
C GLN A 207 -4.49 16.43 -5.27
N ALA A 208 -4.42 15.10 -5.37
CA ALA A 208 -3.26 14.39 -5.92
C ALA A 208 -2.82 14.87 -7.32
N HIS A 209 -3.75 15.42 -8.11
CA HIS A 209 -3.53 15.92 -9.47
C HIS A 209 -2.99 17.36 -9.53
N VAL A 210 -3.02 18.08 -8.42
CA VAL A 210 -2.64 19.49 -8.36
C VAL A 210 -1.11 19.61 -8.23
N PRO A 211 -0.43 20.40 -9.08
CA PRO A 211 0.97 20.73 -8.90
C PRO A 211 1.19 21.54 -7.60
N ASN A 212 2.39 21.46 -7.00
CA ASN A 212 2.76 22.18 -5.77
C ASN A 212 1.93 21.87 -4.51
N LEU A 213 1.30 20.69 -4.48
CA LEU A 213 0.54 20.21 -3.31
C LEU A 213 1.34 20.24 -1.99
N THR A 214 2.66 20.00 -2.04
CA THR A 214 3.53 20.02 -0.85
C THR A 214 3.56 21.40 -0.19
N GLU A 215 3.65 22.48 -0.96
CA GLU A 215 3.66 23.86 -0.43
C GLU A 215 2.31 24.20 0.21
N LYS A 216 1.21 23.74 -0.40
CA LYS A 216 -0.13 23.96 0.12
C LYS A 216 -0.36 23.24 1.45
N ILE A 217 0.19 22.03 1.60
CA ILE A 217 0.15 21.28 2.86
C ILE A 217 0.99 21.98 3.93
N GLN A 218 2.17 22.49 3.58
CA GLN A 218 3.00 23.26 4.52
C GLN A 218 2.28 24.53 5.02
N GLN A 219 1.61 25.25 4.11
CA GLN A 219 0.80 26.42 4.47
C GLN A 219 -0.37 26.05 5.40
N MET A 220 -1.06 24.95 5.10
CA MET A 220 -2.16 24.45 5.93
C MET A 220 -1.69 24.04 7.34
N LEU A 221 -0.54 23.35 7.42
CA LEU A 221 0.02 22.89 8.68
C LEU A 221 0.69 24.02 9.48
N GLY A 222 0.73 25.25 8.93
CA GLY A 222 1.33 26.41 9.58
C GLY A 222 2.86 26.32 9.69
N SER A 223 3.50 25.40 8.97
CA SER A 223 4.95 25.25 8.93
C SER A 223 5.55 26.24 7.92
N ASN A 224 5.31 27.53 8.11
CA ASN A 224 6.19 28.53 7.52
C ASN A 224 7.44 28.56 8.39
N SER A 225 8.41 27.72 8.04
CA SER A 225 9.79 27.95 8.45
C SER A 225 10.24 29.25 7.79
N GLU A 226 10.52 30.27 8.61
CA GLU A 226 11.43 31.36 8.22
C GLU A 226 12.79 30.81 7.77
#